data_AF-A0A2G5VDT9-F1
#
_entry.id   AF-A0A2G5VDT9-F1
#
_cell.length_a   1.000
_cell.length_b   1.000
_cell.length_c   1.000
_cell.angle_alpha   90.00
_cell.angle_beta   90.00
_cell.angle_gamma   90.00
#
_symmetry.space_group_name_H-M   'P 1'
#
loop_
_entity.id
_entity.type
_entity.pdbx_description
1 polymer ?
#
loop_
_entity_poly.entity_id
_entity_poly.type
_entity_poly.pdbx_seq_one_letter_code
_entity_poly.pdbx_strand_id
1 'polypeptide(L)'
;MSPTLNCVALLLVSFILPSVVFCHEPEDYRPEEGLTGHNGVFQVLPWTKYELSLISSLHATANYPEVMKMVRDKLLISDVAPNDRRKIERMLKSLRPPPVFNDFLNEEEADQVRKAHSEKNVEGVLEVISKKLGDLPDFLRDQAITYLAKHTPTIQPPELL
;
A
#
# COMPACT_ATOMS: atom_id res chain seq x y z
N MET A 1 15.63 -16.36 71.67
CA MET A 1 14.95 -15.12 71.25
C MET A 1 15.08 -15.01 69.73
N SER A 2 14.00 -15.31 69.01
CA SER A 2 13.75 -14.80 67.64
C SER A 2 13.07 -13.41 67.78
N PRO A 3 12.72 -12.67 66.71
CA PRO A 3 13.24 -12.55 65.34
C PRO A 3 13.37 -11.04 64.94
N THR A 4 13.40 -10.75 63.63
CA THR A 4 13.14 -9.45 62.94
C THR A 4 14.36 -8.54 62.76
N LEU A 5 14.63 -7.95 61.58
CA LEU A 5 13.79 -7.64 60.43
C LEU A 5 14.70 -7.41 59.19
N ASN A 6 14.27 -7.89 58.01
CA ASN A 6 14.57 -7.38 56.66
C ASN A 6 15.96 -7.66 56.05
N CYS A 7 16.22 -8.74 55.29
CA CYS A 7 15.46 -9.32 54.16
C CYS A 7 15.07 -8.38 53.00
N VAL A 8 15.57 -7.14 52.94
CA VAL A 8 15.22 -6.20 51.84
C VAL A 8 16.40 -5.84 50.92
N ALA A 9 17.64 -6.21 51.27
CA ALA A 9 18.82 -5.88 50.46
C ALA A 9 19.21 -6.96 49.42
N LEU A 10 18.25 -7.79 48.97
CA LEU A 10 18.50 -8.89 48.03
C LEU A 10 17.55 -8.91 46.82
N LEU A 11 16.81 -7.82 46.56
CA LEU A 11 15.83 -7.74 45.47
C LEU A 11 15.89 -6.43 44.64
N LEU A 12 17.03 -5.76 44.62
CA LEU A 12 17.34 -4.66 43.71
C LEU A 12 18.85 -4.79 43.45
N VAL A 13 19.37 -5.34 42.35
CA VAL A 13 19.18 -4.93 40.96
C VAL A 13 19.46 -6.15 40.09
N SER A 14 18.45 -7.01 39.93
CA SER A 14 18.39 -8.05 38.90
C SER A 14 17.90 -7.50 37.55
N PHE A 15 17.79 -6.18 37.41
CA PHE A 15 17.38 -5.52 36.17
C PHE A 15 18.59 -5.19 35.29
N ILE A 16 19.32 -6.24 34.91
CA ILE A 16 19.95 -6.28 33.59
C ILE A 16 19.20 -7.39 32.85
N LEU A 17 17.88 -7.17 32.67
CA LEU A 17 17.22 -7.83 31.56
C LEU A 17 17.92 -7.28 30.31
N PRO A 18 18.42 -8.12 29.40
CA PRO A 18 18.67 -7.64 28.05
C PRO A 18 17.35 -7.02 27.63
N SER A 19 17.38 -5.76 27.21
CA SER A 19 16.31 -5.20 26.42
C SER A 19 16.09 -6.20 25.31
N VAL A 20 15.08 -7.06 25.48
CA VAL A 20 14.48 -7.79 24.39
C VAL A 20 13.92 -6.63 23.58
N VAL A 21 14.77 -6.14 22.68
CA VAL A 21 14.35 -5.47 21.49
C VAL A 21 13.39 -6.49 20.92
N PHE A 22 12.10 -6.30 21.23
CA PHE A 22 11.05 -6.66 20.31
C PHE A 22 11.45 -5.88 19.05
N CYS A 23 12.34 -6.49 18.26
CA CYS A 23 12.25 -6.44 16.84
C CYS A 23 10.81 -6.91 16.63
N HIS A 24 9.87 -5.97 16.58
CA HIS A 24 8.79 -6.14 15.64
C HIS A 24 9.54 -6.47 14.36
N GLU A 25 9.50 -7.76 13.99
CA GLU A 25 9.68 -8.11 12.60
C GLU A 25 8.90 -7.05 11.82
N PRO A 26 9.51 -6.37 10.85
CA PRO A 26 8.74 -5.50 9.97
C PRO A 26 7.67 -6.41 9.41
N GLU A 27 6.45 -6.20 9.88
CA GLU A 27 5.24 -6.93 9.53
C GLU A 27 5.35 -7.25 8.05
N ASP A 28 5.45 -8.54 7.73
CA ASP A 28 5.98 -9.04 6.45
C ASP A 28 5.05 -8.55 5.34
N TYR A 29 5.31 -7.33 4.83
CA TYR A 29 4.42 -6.64 3.90
C TYR A 29 4.19 -7.56 2.72
N ARG A 30 3.00 -8.16 2.69
CA ARG A 30 2.57 -9.03 1.63
C ARG A 30 2.01 -8.11 0.53
N PRO A 31 2.60 -8.05 -0.67
CA PRO A 31 2.07 -7.22 -1.75
C PRO A 31 0.58 -7.50 -2.05
N GLU A 32 0.13 -8.72 -1.77
CA GLU A 32 -1.27 -9.14 -1.80
C GLU A 32 -2.20 -8.41 -0.80
N GLU A 33 -1.69 -7.96 0.36
CA GLU A 33 -2.47 -7.28 1.40
C GLU A 33 -2.82 -5.84 1.01
N GLY A 34 -1.91 -5.11 0.36
CA GLY A 34 -2.16 -3.74 -0.14
C GLY A 34 -3.23 -3.66 -1.23
N LEU A 35 -3.51 -4.78 -1.92
CA LEU A 35 -4.48 -4.87 -3.01
C LEU A 35 -5.88 -5.32 -2.55
N THR A 36 -6.03 -5.69 -1.26
CA THR A 36 -7.31 -6.11 -0.68
C THR A 36 -8.36 -5.00 -0.66
N GLY A 37 -7.93 -3.73 -0.66
CA GLY A 37 -8.81 -2.57 -0.60
C GLY A 37 -9.55 -2.22 -1.91
N HIS A 38 -9.31 -2.96 -3.00
CA HIS A 38 -9.97 -2.72 -4.30
C HIS A 38 -11.12 -3.69 -4.58
N ASN A 39 -12.08 -3.79 -3.65
CA ASN A 39 -13.32 -4.60 -3.80
C ASN A 39 -13.08 -6.09 -4.10
N GLY A 40 -11.95 -6.66 -3.69
CA GLY A 40 -11.61 -8.07 -3.91
C GLY A 40 -11.33 -8.45 -5.37
N VAL A 41 -11.23 -7.49 -6.31
CA VAL A 41 -10.99 -7.79 -7.74
C VAL A 41 -9.64 -8.46 -7.97
N PHE A 42 -8.61 -8.07 -7.22
CA PHE A 42 -7.30 -8.72 -7.27
C PHE A 42 -7.29 -10.10 -6.59
N GLN A 43 -8.38 -10.52 -5.95
CA GLN A 43 -8.53 -11.87 -5.37
C GLN A 43 -9.24 -12.83 -6.33
N VAL A 44 -10.02 -12.32 -7.29
CA VAL A 44 -10.80 -13.14 -8.23
C VAL A 44 -9.99 -13.57 -9.44
N LEU A 45 -9.13 -12.68 -9.94
CA LEU A 45 -8.32 -12.96 -11.13
C LEU A 45 -7.09 -13.81 -10.73
N PRO A 46 -6.68 -14.79 -11.56
CA PRO A 46 -5.57 -15.70 -11.26
C PRO A 46 -4.22 -15.02 -11.49
N TRP A 47 -3.83 -14.12 -10.61
CA TRP A 47 -2.55 -13.41 -10.68
C TRP A 47 -1.39 -14.28 -10.23
N THR A 48 -0.27 -14.15 -10.92
CA THR A 48 1.02 -14.63 -10.47
C THR A 48 1.63 -13.64 -9.47
N LYS A 49 2.59 -14.11 -8.66
CA LYS A 49 3.37 -13.24 -7.76
C LYS A 49 4.06 -12.09 -8.51
N TYR A 50 4.56 -12.36 -9.71
CA TYR A 50 5.18 -11.35 -10.55
C TYR A 50 4.19 -10.26 -10.98
N GLU A 51 3.00 -10.65 -11.44
CA GLU A 51 1.96 -9.69 -11.83
C GLU A 51 1.48 -8.85 -10.65
N LEU A 52 1.32 -9.45 -9.46
CA LEU A 52 0.96 -8.70 -8.25
C LEU A 52 2.06 -7.70 -7.85
N SER A 53 3.33 -8.10 -7.95
CA SER A 53 4.47 -7.21 -7.70
C SER A 53 4.51 -6.05 -8.70
N LEU A 54 4.25 -6.32 -9.98
CA LEU A 54 4.16 -5.30 -11.02
C LEU A 54 2.99 -4.33 -10.75
N ILE A 55 1.80 -4.84 -10.43
CA ILE A 55 0.64 -4.02 -10.07
C ILE A 55 0.96 -3.12 -8.87
N SER A 56 1.60 -3.68 -7.83
CA SER A 56 2.01 -2.92 -6.64
C SER A 56 2.96 -1.77 -6.99
N SER A 57 3.97 -2.04 -7.82
CA SER A 57 4.91 -1.03 -8.34
C SER A 57 4.21 0.05 -9.18
N LEU A 58 3.25 -0.34 -10.04
CA LEU A 58 2.45 0.60 -10.83
C LEU A 58 1.53 1.47 -9.95
N HIS A 59 0.98 0.91 -8.87
CA HIS A 59 0.21 1.66 -7.88
C HIS A 59 1.08 2.69 -7.16
N ALA A 60 2.28 2.30 -6.72
CA ALA A 60 3.22 3.20 -6.05
C ALA A 60 3.60 4.39 -6.95
N THR A 61 3.81 4.13 -8.24
CA THR A 61 4.14 5.15 -9.26
C THR A 61 2.92 5.89 -9.82
N ALA A 62 1.72 5.65 -9.27
CA ALA A 62 0.45 6.20 -9.74
C ALA A 62 0.18 5.97 -11.24
N ASN A 63 0.75 4.92 -11.83
CA ASN A 63 0.51 4.52 -13.21
C ASN A 63 -0.78 3.68 -13.33
N TYR A 64 -1.89 4.30 -12.95
CA TYR A 64 -3.22 3.69 -13.00
C TYR A 64 -3.66 3.28 -14.41
N PRO A 65 -3.34 4.00 -15.50
CA PRO A 65 -3.67 3.54 -16.85
C PRO A 65 -3.13 2.14 -17.16
N GLU A 66 -1.88 1.85 -16.79
CA GLU A 66 -1.28 0.53 -17.00
C GLU A 66 -1.89 -0.52 -16.08
N VAL A 67 -2.18 -0.21 -14.82
CA VAL A 67 -2.93 -1.12 -13.92
C VAL A 67 -4.26 -1.52 -14.55
N MET A 68 -5.02 -0.54 -15.06
CA MET A 68 -6.33 -0.76 -15.68
C MET A 68 -6.22 -1.54 -17.00
N LYS A 69 -5.09 -1.44 -17.70
CA LYS A 69 -4.78 -2.28 -18.86
C LYS A 69 -4.50 -3.72 -18.46
N MET A 70 -3.63 -3.95 -17.47
CA MET A 70 -3.34 -5.29 -16.96
C MET A 70 -4.60 -6.02 -16.47
N VAL A 71 -5.48 -5.34 -15.74
CA VAL A 71 -6.76 -5.93 -15.29
C VAL A 71 -7.66 -6.32 -16.47
N ARG A 72 -7.76 -5.48 -17.51
CA ARG A 72 -8.52 -5.81 -18.73
C ARG A 72 -7.93 -7.01 -19.44
N ASP A 73 -6.63 -6.99 -19.68
CA ASP A 73 -5.93 -8.05 -20.41
C ASP A 73 -6.07 -9.38 -19.67
N LYS A 74 -5.91 -9.38 -18.34
CA LYS A 74 -6.09 -10.57 -17.50
C LYS A 74 -7.53 -11.09 -17.56
N LEU A 75 -8.53 -10.21 -17.52
CA LEU A 75 -9.94 -10.57 -17.60
C LEU A 75 -10.33 -11.20 -18.95
N LEU A 76 -9.67 -10.81 -20.04
CA LEU A 76 -9.92 -11.38 -21.37
C LEU A 76 -9.47 -12.84 -21.47
N ILE A 77 -8.36 -13.20 -20.82
CA ILE A 77 -7.77 -14.53 -20.92
C ILE A 77 -8.13 -15.47 -19.77
N SER A 78 -8.74 -14.96 -18.70
CA SER A 78 -9.11 -15.74 -17.53
C SER A 78 -10.54 -16.28 -17.63
N ASP A 79 -10.72 -17.54 -17.25
CA ASP A 79 -12.04 -18.09 -16.98
C ASP A 79 -12.54 -17.57 -15.64
N VAL A 80 -13.54 -16.69 -15.68
CA VAL A 80 -14.07 -15.97 -14.51
C VAL A 80 -15.59 -16.09 -14.56
N ALA A 81 -16.19 -16.39 -13.40
CA ALA A 81 -17.64 -16.49 -13.28
C ALA A 81 -18.33 -15.21 -13.80
N PRO A 82 -19.48 -15.33 -14.51
CA PRO A 82 -20.14 -14.19 -15.14
C PRO A 82 -20.46 -13.03 -14.18
N ASN A 83 -20.78 -13.34 -12.92
CA ASN A 83 -21.05 -12.32 -11.92
C ASN A 83 -19.81 -11.49 -11.58
N ASP A 84 -18.67 -12.14 -11.39
CA ASP A 84 -17.44 -11.44 -11.01
C ASP A 84 -16.84 -10.70 -12.21
N ARG A 85 -16.96 -11.24 -13.43
CA ARG A 85 -16.65 -10.50 -14.66
C ARG A 85 -17.40 -9.16 -14.72
N ARG A 86 -18.71 -9.16 -14.47
CA ARG A 86 -19.52 -7.92 -14.44
C ARG A 86 -19.08 -6.95 -13.35
N LYS A 87 -18.67 -7.44 -12.17
CA LYS A 87 -18.15 -6.60 -11.08
C LYS A 87 -16.83 -5.93 -11.51
N ILE A 88 -15.92 -6.69 -12.11
CA ILE A 88 -14.63 -6.19 -12.59
C ILE A 88 -14.83 -5.16 -13.70
N GLU A 89 -15.71 -5.41 -14.67
CA GLU A 89 -16.04 -4.44 -15.73
C GLU A 89 -16.64 -3.15 -15.17
N ARG A 90 -17.53 -3.25 -14.18
CA ARG A 90 -18.08 -2.07 -13.49
C ARG A 90 -16.98 -1.30 -12.76
N MET A 91 -16.09 -2.00 -12.06
CA MET A 91 -14.93 -1.41 -11.40
C MET A 91 -14.08 -0.65 -12.40
N LEU A 92 -13.67 -1.29 -13.50
CA LEU A 92 -12.86 -0.70 -14.58
C LEU A 92 -13.48 0.59 -15.14
N LYS A 93 -14.81 0.65 -15.24
CA LYS A 93 -15.52 1.86 -15.66
C LYS A 93 -15.54 2.94 -14.58
N SER A 94 -15.76 2.56 -13.33
CA SER A 94 -15.91 3.50 -12.20
C SER A 94 -14.60 4.07 -11.68
N LEU A 95 -13.51 3.32 -11.81
CA LEU A 95 -12.16 3.66 -11.36
C LEU A 95 -11.29 4.13 -12.53
N ARG A 96 -11.90 4.67 -13.60
CA ARG A 96 -11.11 5.17 -14.73
C ARG A 96 -10.27 6.36 -14.26
N PRO A 97 -8.93 6.30 -14.41
CA PRO A 97 -8.08 7.41 -14.00
C PRO A 97 -8.32 8.65 -14.88
N PRO A 98 -8.28 9.86 -14.30
CA PRO A 98 -8.29 11.09 -15.08
C PRO A 98 -7.02 11.21 -15.95
N PRO A 99 -7.07 11.97 -17.07
CA PRO A 99 -5.96 12.07 -18.03
C PRO A 99 -4.63 12.55 -17.43
N VAL A 100 -4.66 13.26 -16.30
CA VAL A 100 -3.47 13.69 -15.57
C VAL A 100 -2.54 12.52 -15.19
N PHE A 101 -3.07 11.30 -15.10
CA PHE A 101 -2.30 10.08 -14.80
C PHE A 101 -1.61 9.42 -16.00
N ASN A 102 -1.80 9.91 -17.23
CA ASN A 102 -1.12 9.32 -18.39
C ASN A 102 0.40 9.52 -18.34
N ASP A 103 0.82 10.70 -17.89
CA ASP A 103 2.22 11.12 -17.80
C ASP A 103 2.47 11.78 -16.43
N PHE A 104 1.85 11.23 -15.38
CA PHE A 104 1.88 11.86 -14.06
C PHE A 104 3.28 11.92 -13.47
N LEU A 105 4.10 10.88 -13.61
CA LEU A 105 5.52 10.92 -13.27
C LEU A 105 6.33 10.82 -14.56
N ASN A 106 7.42 11.58 -14.65
CA ASN A 106 8.45 11.32 -15.66
C ASN A 106 9.28 10.08 -15.27
N GLU A 107 10.19 9.66 -16.15
CA GLU A 107 10.98 8.45 -15.95
C GLU A 107 11.85 8.49 -14.68
N GLU A 108 12.49 9.64 -14.41
CA GLU A 108 13.34 9.84 -13.24
C GLU A 108 12.53 9.81 -11.93
N GLU A 109 11.42 10.53 -11.87
CA GLU A 109 10.49 10.53 -10.74
C GLU A 109 9.94 9.12 -10.49
N ALA A 110 9.60 8.39 -11.55
CA ALA A 110 9.12 7.03 -11.45
C ALA A 110 10.20 6.06 -10.94
N ASP A 111 11.47 6.25 -11.32
CA ASP A 111 12.60 5.48 -10.78
C ASP A 111 12.83 5.76 -9.30
N GLN A 112 12.75 7.02 -8.87
CA GLN A 112 12.84 7.41 -7.46
C GLN A 112 11.75 6.71 -6.63
N VAL A 113 10.51 6.73 -7.13
CA VAL A 113 9.38 6.06 -6.47
C VAL A 113 9.56 4.54 -6.47
N ARG A 114 9.98 3.92 -7.57
CA ARG A 114 10.25 2.47 -7.63
C ARG A 114 11.31 2.07 -6.61
N LYS A 115 12.40 2.83 -6.52
CA LYS A 115 13.47 2.59 -5.55
C LYS A 115 12.93 2.70 -4.12
N ALA A 116 12.28 3.81 -3.77
CA ALA A 116 11.72 4.00 -2.44
C ALA A 116 10.71 2.91 -2.07
N HIS A 117 9.83 2.53 -3.01
CA HIS A 117 8.87 1.44 -2.83
C HIS A 117 9.56 0.10 -2.57
N SER A 118 10.63 -0.23 -3.33
CA SER A 118 11.40 -1.47 -3.14
C SER A 118 12.10 -1.54 -1.77
N GLU A 119 12.48 -0.38 -1.23
CA GLU A 119 13.12 -0.21 0.08
C GLU A 119 12.08 -0.12 1.22
N LYS A 120 10.78 -0.26 0.93
CA LYS A 120 9.67 -0.02 1.88
C LYS A 120 9.69 1.39 2.50
N ASN A 121 10.30 2.35 1.81
CA ASN A 121 10.39 3.74 2.22
C ASN A 121 9.13 4.51 1.76
N VAL A 122 8.09 4.48 2.59
CA VAL A 122 6.80 5.15 2.31
C VAL A 122 6.97 6.67 2.23
N GLU A 123 7.80 7.26 3.09
CA GLU A 123 8.05 8.70 3.11
C GLU A 123 8.65 9.17 1.78
N GLY A 124 9.63 8.44 1.24
CA GLY A 124 10.24 8.77 -0.05
C GLY A 124 9.26 8.67 -1.22
N VAL A 125 8.32 7.71 -1.19
CA VAL A 125 7.23 7.65 -2.18
C VAL A 125 6.34 8.89 -2.06
N LEU A 126 5.88 9.20 -0.84
CA LEU A 126 4.99 10.33 -0.59
C LEU A 126 5.63 11.68 -0.93
N GLU A 127 6.94 11.82 -0.72
CA GLU A 127 7.69 13.04 -1.05
C GLU A 127 7.61 13.34 -2.55
N VAL A 128 7.93 12.35 -3.40
CA VAL A 128 7.90 12.52 -4.86
C VAL A 128 6.46 12.80 -5.34
N ILE A 129 5.48 12.03 -4.85
CA ILE A 129 4.07 12.21 -5.23
C ILE A 129 3.56 13.59 -4.79
N SER A 130 3.86 14.03 -3.57
CA SER A 130 3.41 15.33 -3.04
C SER A 130 4.04 16.50 -3.79
N LYS A 131 5.34 16.40 -4.10
CA LYS A 131 6.03 17.37 -4.95
C LYS A 131 5.35 17.45 -6.32
N LYS A 132 5.08 16.30 -6.95
CA LYS A 132 4.43 16.28 -8.26
C LYS A 132 3.04 16.89 -8.25
N LEU A 133 2.25 16.61 -7.21
CA LEU A 133 0.96 17.25 -7.03
C LEU A 133 1.11 18.77 -6.90
N GLY A 134 2.11 19.25 -6.15
CA GLY A 134 2.41 20.68 -6.01
C GLY A 134 2.79 21.37 -7.32
N ASP A 135 3.45 20.66 -8.24
CA ASP A 135 3.88 21.18 -9.55
C ASP A 135 2.73 21.21 -10.59
N LEU A 136 1.59 20.55 -10.33
CA LEU A 136 0.45 20.55 -11.23
C LEU A 136 -0.35 21.87 -11.15
N PRO A 137 -0.92 22.33 -12.28
CA PRO A 137 -1.95 23.37 -12.27
C PRO A 137 -3.11 23.00 -11.35
N ASP A 138 -3.68 23.97 -10.64
CA ASP A 138 -4.70 23.77 -9.60
C ASP A 138 -5.83 22.82 -10.03
N PHE A 139 -6.38 23.01 -11.23
CA PHE A 139 -7.45 22.17 -11.76
C PHE A 139 -7.04 20.69 -11.96
N LEU A 140 -5.80 20.42 -12.36
CA LEU A 140 -5.28 19.06 -12.52
C LEU A 140 -4.89 18.44 -11.19
N ARG A 141 -4.34 19.26 -10.29
CA ARG A 141 -4.02 18.86 -8.91
C ARG A 141 -5.28 18.42 -8.16
N ASP A 142 -6.35 19.20 -8.22
CA ASP A 142 -7.62 18.90 -7.54
C ASP A 142 -8.25 17.60 -8.07
N GLN A 143 -8.17 17.37 -9.39
CA GLN A 143 -8.60 16.11 -9.99
C GLN A 143 -7.77 14.92 -9.50
N ALA A 144 -6.43 15.07 -9.47
CA ALA A 144 -5.54 14.03 -9.00
C ALA A 144 -5.80 13.71 -7.51
N ILE A 145 -5.88 14.72 -6.65
CA ILE A 145 -6.18 14.57 -5.22
C ILE A 145 -7.53 13.89 -5.01
N THR A 146 -8.58 14.35 -5.70
CA THR A 146 -9.91 13.75 -5.60
C THR A 146 -9.89 12.27 -5.98
N TYR A 147 -9.18 11.93 -7.05
CA TYR A 147 -9.05 10.55 -7.52
C TYR A 147 -8.29 9.68 -6.51
N LEU A 148 -7.13 10.16 -6.02
CA LEU A 148 -6.31 9.47 -5.02
C LEU A 148 -7.09 9.25 -3.71
N ALA A 149 -7.73 10.28 -3.18
CA ALA A 149 -8.48 10.21 -1.94
C ALA A 149 -9.67 9.22 -2.00
N LYS A 150 -10.30 9.09 -3.18
CA LYS A 150 -11.43 8.18 -3.39
C LYS A 150 -11.01 6.71 -3.54
N HIS A 151 -9.76 6.46 -3.91
CA HIS A 151 -9.32 5.15 -4.42
C HIS A 151 -8.11 4.58 -3.71
N THR A 152 -7.48 5.33 -2.80
CA THR A 152 -6.60 4.78 -1.78
C THR A 152 -7.47 4.17 -0.67
N PRO A 153 -7.33 2.87 -0.34
CA PRO A 153 -8.00 2.30 0.82
C PRO A 153 -7.52 3.05 2.06
N THR A 154 -8.40 3.84 2.68
CA THR A 154 -8.18 4.25 4.06
C THR A 154 -8.26 2.97 4.88
N ILE A 155 -7.11 2.45 5.30
CA ILE A 155 -7.05 1.57 6.47
C ILE A 155 -7.66 2.42 7.58
N GLN A 156 -8.91 2.13 7.96
CA GLN A 156 -9.43 2.72 9.18
C GLN A 156 -8.49 2.24 10.29
N PRO A 157 -7.95 3.13 11.14
CA PRO A 157 -7.19 2.68 12.30
C PRO A 157 -8.06 1.65 13.04
N PRO A 158 -7.48 0.55 13.53
CA PRO A 158 -8.26 -0.45 14.26
C PRO A 158 -9.05 0.28 15.36
N GLU A 159 -10.36 0.08 15.37
CA GLU A 159 -11.18 0.56 16.48
C GLU A 159 -10.56 -0.03 17.75
N LEU A 160 -10.08 0.84 18.64
CA LEU A 160 -9.59 0.44 19.94
C LEU A 160 -10.78 -0.21 20.67
N LEU A 161 -10.75 -1.54 20.77
CA LEU A 161 -11.64 -2.33 21.63
C LEU A 161 -11.33 -2.07 23.11
#